data_AF-A0A9E2ULG0-F1
#
_entry.id   AF-A0A9E2ULG0-F1
#
_cell.length_a   1.000
_cell.length_b   1.000
_cell.length_c   1.000
_cell.angle_alpha   90.00
_cell.angle_beta   90.00
_cell.angle_gamma   90.00
#
_symmetry.space_group_name_H-M   'P 1'
#
loop_
_entity.id
_entity.type
_entity.pdbx_description
1 polymer ?
#
loop_
_entity_poly.entity_id
_entity_poly.type
_entity_poly.pdbx_seq_one_letter_code
_entity_poly.pdbx_strand_id
1 'polypeptide(L)' 'LDNVSIDNRLGEIEKGLIIEAINRTGGVQVRAAELLGINQRSLWHRIKKHGIDVAALKQSTKNVD' A
#
# COMPACT_ATOMS: atom_id res chain seq x y z
N LEU A 1 22.19 18.43 2.45
CA LEU A 1 21.27 17.67 3.32
C LEU A 1 19.89 17.96 2.79
N ASP A 2 19.32 16.99 2.06
CA ASP A 2 18.02 17.17 1.43
C ASP A 2 16.99 17.59 2.48
N ASN A 3 16.32 18.70 2.22
CA ASN A 3 15.23 19.21 3.03
C ASN A 3 14.03 18.27 2.86
N VAL A 4 14.06 17.11 3.51
CA VAL A 4 12.96 16.14 3.46
C VAL A 4 11.83 16.67 4.34
N SER A 5 10.82 17.26 3.71
CA SER A 5 9.60 17.69 4.40
C SER A 5 8.99 16.53 5.19
N ILE A 6 8.39 16.85 6.34
CA ILE A 6 7.58 15.92 7.13
C ILE A 6 6.53 15.21 6.26
N ASP A 7 5.95 15.91 5.30
CA ASP A 7 4.93 15.37 4.39
C ASP A 7 5.47 14.23 3.54
N ASN A 8 6.72 14.34 3.07
CA ASN A 8 7.36 13.30 2.28
C ASN A 8 7.59 12.05 3.14
N ARG A 9 8.07 12.21 4.38
CA ARG A 9 8.31 11.07 5.28
C ARG A 9 7.00 10.36 5.65
N LEU A 10 5.95 11.12 5.93
CA LEU A 10 4.62 10.54 6.17
C LEU A 10 4.08 9.83 4.92
N GLY A 11 4.34 10.36 3.73
CA GLY A 11 4.00 9.72 2.47
C GLY A 11 4.67 8.36 2.28
N GLU A 12 5.97 8.26 2.56
CA GLU A 12 6.71 7.00 2.45
C GLU A 12 6.24 5.96 3.48
N ILE A 13 5.96 6.37 4.71
CA ILE A 13 5.39 5.49 5.74
C ILE A 13 4.01 4.99 5.31
N GLU A 14 3.15 5.89 4.84
CA GLU A 14 1.81 5.56 4.32
C GLU A 14 1.89 4.55 3.17
N LYS A 15 2.81 4.76 2.22
CA LYS A 15 3.05 3.85 1.08
C LYS A 15 3.51 2.47 1.55
N GLY A 16 4.45 2.41 2.49
CA GLY A 16 4.97 1.16 3.06
C GLY A 16 3.87 0.31 3.70
N LEU A 17 3.02 0.93 4.53
CA LEU A 17 1.90 0.27 5.19
C LEU A 17 0.89 -0.30 4.19
N ILE A 18 0.62 0.42 3.09
CA ILE A 18 -0.29 -0.07 2.05
C ILE A 18 0.28 -1.28 1.32
N ILE A 19 1.55 -1.23 0.93
CA ILE A 19 2.22 -2.35 0.24
C ILE A 19 2.23 -3.59 1.15
N GLU A 20 2.58 -3.41 2.42
CA GLU A 20 2.59 -4.49 3.40
C GLU A 20 1.20 -5.12 3.57
N ALA A 21 0.16 -4.30 3.73
CA ALA A 21 -1.21 -4.80 3.87
C ALA A 21 -1.68 -5.57 2.64
N ILE A 22 -1.37 -5.06 1.43
CA ILE A 22 -1.67 -5.73 0.17
C ILE A 22 -0.95 -7.08 0.09
N ASN A 23 0.33 -7.16 0.47
CA ASN A 23 1.09 -8.41 0.45
C ASN A 23 0.54 -9.43 1.45
N ARG A 24 0.27 -9.00 2.69
CA ARG A 24 -0.31 -9.85 3.75
C ARG A 24 -1.66 -10.44 3.36
N THR A 25 -2.40 -9.80 2.46
CA THR A 25 -3.72 -10.26 2.01
C THR A 25 -3.70 -10.96 0.64
N GLY A 26 -2.52 -11.25 0.09
CA GLY A 26 -2.38 -11.85 -1.25
C GLY A 26 -2.94 -10.94 -2.36
N GLY A 27 -2.90 -9.63 -2.14
CA GLY A 27 -3.41 -8.61 -3.06
C GLY A 27 -4.94 -8.42 -3.03
N VAL A 28 -5.64 -8.97 -2.04
CA VAL A 28 -7.07 -8.71 -1.84
C VAL A 28 -7.25 -7.34 -1.19
N GLN A 29 -7.54 -6.32 -2.02
CA GLN A 29 -7.61 -4.92 -1.58
C GLN A 29 -8.69 -4.67 -0.52
N VAL A 30 -9.83 -5.37 -0.56
CA VAL A 30 -10.88 -5.25 0.46
C VAL A 30 -10.32 -5.63 1.84
N ARG A 31 -9.64 -6.78 1.93
CA ARG A 31 -9.00 -7.25 3.17
C ARG A 31 -7.81 -6.36 3.58
N ALA A 32 -7.08 -5.78 2.63
CA ALA A 32 -6.02 -4.83 2.94
C ALA A 32 -6.58 -3.55 3.57
N ALA A 33 -7.73 -3.06 3.10
CA ALA A 33 -8.41 -1.91 3.68
C ALA A 33 -8.90 -2.21 5.11
N GLU A 34 -9.49 -3.40 5.32
CA GLU A 34 -9.89 -3.90 6.64
C GLU A 34 -8.70 -3.96 7.61
N LEU A 35 -7.55 -4.53 7.17
CA LEU A 35 -6.33 -4.62 7.98
C LEU A 35 -5.80 -3.23 8.39
N LEU A 36 -5.93 -2.24 7.50
CA LEU A 36 -5.52 -0.86 7.75
C LEU A 36 -6.57 -0.04 8.52
N GLY A 37 -7.74 -0.60 8.82
CA GLY A 37 -8.82 0.10 9.52
C GLY A 37 -9.42 1.25 8.72
N ILE A 38 -9.38 1.19 7.38
CA ILE A 38 -9.94 2.22 6.49
C ILE A 38 -10.97 1.61 5.55
N ASN A 39 -11.83 2.45 4.98
CA ASN A 39 -12.73 1.99 3.93
C ASN A 39 -11.97 1.74 2.60
N GLN A 40 -12.53 0.88 1.75
CA GLN A 40 -11.93 0.50 0.46
C GLN A 40 -11.71 1.69 -0.48
N ARG A 41 -12.61 2.68 -0.49
CA ARG A 41 -12.50 3.86 -1.36
C ARG A 41 -11.28 4.69 -0.99
N SER A 42 -11.03 4.90 0.30
CA SER A 42 -9.84 5.57 0.83
C SER A 42 -8.57 4.83 0.41
N LEU A 43 -8.55 3.49 0.49
CA LEU A 43 -7.42 2.70 0.03
C LEU A 43 -7.17 2.91 -1.47
N TRP A 44 -8.21 2.88 -2.30
CA TRP A 44 -8.08 3.10 -3.74
C TRP A 44 -7.45 4.47 -4.06
N HIS A 45 -7.90 5.54 -3.40
CA HIS A 45 -7.31 6.86 -3.58
C HIS A 45 -5.83 6.91 -3.17
N ARG A 46 -5.46 6.23 -2.07
CA ARG A 46 -4.07 6.18 -1.59
C ARG A 46 -3.17 5.36 -2.52
N ILE A 47 -3.66 4.24 -3.06
CA ILE A 47 -2.96 3.46 -4.09
C ILE A 47 -2.64 4.34 -5.30
N LYS A 48 -3.63 5.10 -5.79
CA LYS A 48 -3.46 6.03 -6.90
C LYS A 48 -2.48 7.17 -6.56
N LYS A 49 -2.60 7.76 -5.37
CA LYS A 49 -1.70 8.83 -4.88
C LYS A 49 -0.24 8.40 -4.86
N HIS A 50 0.04 7.17 -4.44
CA HIS A 50 1.40 6.64 -4.27
C HIS A 50 1.95 5.87 -5.48
N GLY A 51 1.17 5.77 -6.56
CA GLY A 51 1.55 5.03 -7.76
C GLY A 51 1.80 3.54 -7.49
N ILE A 52 1.02 2.92 -6.60
CA ILE A 52 1.21 1.51 -6.23
C ILE A 52 0.58 0.61 -7.30
N ASP A 53 1.39 -0.25 -7.92
CA ASP A 53 0.91 -1.28 -8.84
C ASP A 53 0.53 -2.56 -8.08
N VAL A 54 -0.76 -2.72 -7.81
CA VAL A 54 -1.29 -3.90 -7.10
C VAL A 54 -1.19 -5.18 -7.93
N ALA A 55 -1.19 -5.09 -9.26
CA ALA A 55 -1.07 -6.27 -10.12
C ALA A 55 0.34 -6.84 -10.06
N ALA A 56 1.37 -5.99 -10.05
CA ALA A 56 2.75 -6.39 -9.84
C ALA A 56 2.96 -7.03 -8.45
N LEU A 57 2.38 -6.45 -7.39
CA LEU A 57 2.50 -6.98 -6.02
C LEU A 57 1.91 -8.39 -5.87
N LYS A 58 0.81 -8.67 -6.56
CA LYS A 58 0.17 -10.01 -6.57
C LYS A 58 1.05 -11.11 -7.15
N GLN A 59 1.95 -10.79 -8.09
CA GLN A 59 2.82 -11.77 -8.71
C GLN A 59 3.95 -12.18 -7.75
N SER A 60 4.49 -11.21 -7.01
CA SER A 60 5.54 -11.45 -6.01
C SER A 60 5.08 -12.36 -4.87
N THR A 61 3.83 -12.25 -4.42
CA THR A 61 3.28 -13.12 -3.37
C THR A 61 3.08 -14.57 -3.81
N LYS A 62 2.93 -14.83 -5.11
CA LYS A 62 2.68 -16.20 -5.63
C LYS A 62 3.95 -17.03 -5.84
N ASN A 63 5.12 -16.40 -5.84
CA ASN A 63 6.40 -17.06 -6.12
C ASN A 63 7.16 -17.49 -4.85
N VAL A 64 6.52 -17.38 -3.68
CA VAL A 64 7.12 -17.74 -2.38
C VAL A 64 6.49 -19.02 -1.80
N ASP A 65 5.51 -19.59 -2.50
CA ASP A 65 4.90 -20.89 -2.19
C ASP A 65 5.47 -22.00 -3.10
#